data_AF-A0A0D7ABI9-F1
#
_entry.id   AF-A0A0D7ABI9-F1
#
_cell.length_a   1.000
_cell.length_b   1.000
_cell.length_c   1.000
_cell.angle_alpha   90.00
_cell.angle_beta   90.00
_cell.angle_gamma   90.00
#
_symmetry.space_group_name_H-M   'P 1'
#
loop_
_entity.id
_entity.type
_entity.pdbx_description
1 polymer ?
#
loop_
_entity_poly.entity_id
_entity_poly.type
_entity_poly.pdbx_seq_one_letter_code
_entity_poly.pdbx_strand_id
1 'polypeptide(L)' 'KRYKPVAKRTYPVKQTTPEEFQVVRNITGDPLENMPKLSPHPRPFTPTGRYTAERKAVIDAVHSEDFLWPEE' A
#
# COMPACT_ATOMS: atom_id res chain seq x y z
N LYS A 1 23.47 -21.22 28.00
CA LYS A 1 23.67 -21.60 26.57
C LYS A 1 25.17 -21.77 26.32
N ARG A 2 25.63 -22.93 25.80
CA ARG A 2 27.05 -23.12 25.41
C ARG A 2 27.35 -22.31 24.15
N TYR A 3 28.52 -21.67 24.10
CA TYR A 3 28.99 -20.92 22.95
C TYR A 3 29.22 -21.85 21.74
N LYS A 4 28.70 -21.48 20.56
CA LYS A 4 28.93 -22.22 19.31
C LYS A 4 30.28 -21.79 18.71
N PRO A 5 31.24 -22.72 18.51
CA PRO A 5 32.52 -22.39 17.90
C PRO A 5 32.34 -21.84 16.49
N VAL A 6 33.12 -20.82 16.13
CA VAL A 6 33.09 -20.17 14.80
C VAL A 6 33.34 -21.18 13.68
N ALA A 7 34.23 -22.15 13.89
CA ALA A 7 34.52 -23.22 12.92
C ALA A 7 33.32 -24.12 12.59
N LYS A 8 32.28 -24.13 13.44
CA LYS A 8 31.04 -24.89 13.23
C LYS A 8 29.89 -23.99 12.76
N ARG A 9 30.17 -22.74 12.35
CA ARG A 9 29.18 -21.82 11.81
C ARG A 9 28.92 -22.15 10.33
N THR A 10 27.70 -22.54 10.01
CA THR A 10 27.26 -22.77 8.63
C THR A 10 26.28 -21.68 8.20
N TYR A 11 26.34 -21.31 6.93
CA TYR A 11 25.35 -20.44 6.29
C TYR A 11 24.46 -21.30 5.40
N PRO A 12 23.13 -21.12 5.44
CA PRO A 12 22.26 -21.79 4.50
C PRO A 12 22.57 -21.28 3.09
N VAL A 13 22.61 -22.21 2.14
CA VAL A 13 22.67 -21.86 0.72
C VAL A 13 21.31 -21.27 0.35
N LYS A 14 21.30 -20.11 -0.30
CA LYS A 14 20.07 -19.49 -0.79
C LYS A 14 19.47 -20.41 -1.86
N GLN A 15 18.31 -20.99 -1.57
CA GLN A 15 17.53 -21.75 -2.55
C GLN A 15 16.61 -20.80 -3.32
N THR A 16 16.19 -21.23 -4.51
CA THR A 16 15.14 -20.55 -5.28
C THR A 16 13.79 -20.74 -4.59
N THR A 17 12.93 -19.72 -4.62
CA THR A 17 11.56 -19.82 -4.11
C THR A 17 10.79 -20.89 -4.89
N PRO A 18 10.21 -21.91 -4.21
CA PRO A 18 9.41 -22.93 -4.89
C PRO A 18 8.27 -22.29 -5.68
N GLU A 19 7.91 -22.90 -6.81
CA GLU A 19 6.88 -22.40 -7.74
C GLU A 19 5.53 -22.19 -7.05
N GLU A 20 5.17 -23.05 -6.10
CA GLU A 20 3.95 -22.97 -5.28
C GLU A 20 3.81 -21.65 -4.50
N PHE A 21 4.93 -20.99 -4.18
CA PHE A 21 4.95 -19.72 -3.45
C PHE A 21 5.24 -18.51 -4.36
N GLN A 22 5.29 -18.72 -5.67
CA GLN A 22 5.49 -17.63 -6.62
C GLN A 22 4.16 -16.95 -6.92
N VAL A 23 4.12 -15.62 -6.72
CA VAL A 23 2.98 -14.81 -7.14
C VAL A 23 3.06 -14.64 -8.66
N VAL A 24 2.28 -15.45 -9.39
CA VAL A 24 2.16 -15.34 -10.85
C VAL A 24 1.19 -14.21 -11.19
N ARG A 25 1.68 -13.17 -11.88
CA ARG A 25 0.83 -12.06 -12.36
C ARG A 25 0.23 -12.41 -13.72
N ASN A 26 -1.03 -12.82 -13.74
CA ASN A 26 -1.81 -13.02 -14.95
C ASN A 26 -2.48 -11.70 -15.38
N ILE A 27 -1.70 -10.76 -15.93
CA ILE A 27 -2.26 -9.50 -16.43
C ILE A 27 -2.81 -9.74 -17.84
N THR A 28 -4.14 -9.70 -17.98
CA THR A 28 -4.83 -9.78 -19.26
C THR A 28 -5.24 -8.38 -19.70
N GLY A 29 -4.78 -7.94 -20.88
CA GLY A 29 -5.05 -6.59 -21.40
C GLY A 29 -4.13 -5.51 -20.81
N ASP A 30 -4.39 -4.25 -21.13
CA ASP A 30 -3.66 -3.11 -20.57
C ASP A 30 -4.32 -2.64 -19.26
N PRO A 31 -3.65 -2.77 -18.10
CA PRO A 31 -4.22 -2.34 -16.82
C PRO A 31 -4.48 -0.83 -16.74
N LEU A 32 -3.91 -0.04 -17.66
CA LEU A 32 -4.03 1.41 -17.67
C LEU A 32 -5.01 1.95 -18.74
N GLU A 33 -5.66 1.06 -19.51
CA GLU A 33 -6.51 1.45 -20.63
C GLU A 33 -7.61 2.45 -20.23
N ASN A 34 -8.19 2.26 -19.05
CA ASN A 34 -9.28 3.09 -18.52
C ASN A 34 -8.80 4.23 -17.59
N MET A 35 -7.49 4.40 -17.41
CA MET A 35 -6.97 5.39 -16.47
C MET A 35 -7.06 6.80 -17.09
N PRO A 36 -7.70 7.77 -16.42
CA PRO A 36 -7.74 9.14 -16.92
C PRO A 36 -6.35 9.75 -16.90
N LYS A 37 -5.95 10.42 -17.99
CA LYS A 37 -4.67 11.13 -18.06
C LYS A 37 -4.72 12.35 -17.16
N LEU A 38 -3.83 12.39 -16.16
CA LEU A 38 -3.68 13.55 -15.28
C LEU A 38 -2.83 14.62 -15.96
N SER A 39 -3.14 15.89 -15.68
CA SER A 39 -2.28 17.01 -16.11
C SER A 39 -0.95 16.97 -15.34
N PRO A 40 0.20 17.08 -16.02
CA PRO A 40 1.50 17.16 -15.36
C PRO A 40 1.71 18.49 -14.62
N HIS A 41 0.92 19.51 -14.94
CA HIS A 41 0.98 20.82 -14.30
C HIS A 41 -0.14 20.94 -13.28
N PRO A 42 0.15 20.81 -11.96
CA PRO A 42 -0.83 21.10 -10.93
C PRO A 42 -1.13 22.59 -10.92
N ARG A 43 -2.33 22.95 -10.45
CA ARG A 43 -2.68 24.37 -10.23
C ARG A 43 -1.77 24.96 -9.15
N PRO A 44 -1.48 26.27 -9.19
CA PRO A 44 -0.74 26.94 -8.13
C PRO A 44 -1.43 26.71 -6.78
N PHE A 45 -0.63 26.44 -5.75
CA PHE A 45 -1.14 26.20 -4.41
C PHE A 45 -1.96 27.38 -3.92
N THR A 46 -3.16 27.10 -3.41
CA THR A 46 -4.04 28.08 -2.79
C THR A 46 -4.28 27.65 -1.35
N PRO A 47 -3.96 28.48 -0.34
CA PRO A 47 -4.22 28.13 1.05
C PRO A 47 -5.73 27.92 1.20
N THR A 48 -6.13 26.66 1.34
CA THR A 48 -7.52 26.29 1.56
C THR A 48 -7.76 26.31 3.07
N GLY A 49 -8.96 26.72 3.48
CA GLY A 49 -9.33 26.76 4.90
C GLY A 49 -9.21 25.39 5.59
N ARG A 50 -9.39 25.39 6.91
CA ARG A 50 -9.39 24.17 7.70
C ARG A 50 -10.56 23.26 7.31
N TYR A 51 -10.43 21.99 7.65
CA TYR A 51 -11.51 21.02 7.52
C TYR A 51 -12.75 21.50 8.28
N THR A 52 -13.87 21.66 7.57
CA THR A 52 -15.12 22.16 8.14
C THR A 52 -16.01 21.00 8.59
N ALA A 53 -16.89 21.26 9.56
CA ALA A 53 -17.84 20.26 10.06
C ALA A 53 -18.78 19.74 8.96
N GLU A 54 -19.14 20.59 7.99
CA GLU A 54 -19.94 20.19 6.83
C GLU A 54 -19.24 19.14 5.97
N ARG A 55 -17.93 19.30 5.74
CA ARG A 55 -17.13 18.29 5.02
C ARG A 55 -17.02 17.00 5.81
N LYS A 56 -16.92 17.07 7.14
CA LYS A 56 -16.99 15.89 8.02
C LYS A 56 -18.29 15.13 7.84
N ALA A 57 -19.42 15.82 7.89
CA ALA A 57 -20.73 15.19 7.75
C ALA A 57 -20.91 14.51 6.38
N VAL A 58 -20.39 15.10 5.30
CA VAL A 58 -20.42 14.49 3.97
C VAL A 58 -19.57 13.22 3.93
N ILE A 59 -18.36 13.24 4.49
CA ILE A 59 -17.47 12.07 4.54
C ILE A 59 -18.10 10.96 5.39
N ASP A 60 -18.62 11.27 6.57
CA ASP A 60 -19.29 10.32 7.45
C ASP A 60 -20.52 9.68 6.76
N ALA A 61 -21.27 10.43 5.95
CA ALA A 61 -22.43 9.93 5.22
C ALA A 61 -22.05 9.02 4.03
N VAL A 62 -20.96 9.32 3.33
CA VAL A 62 -20.47 8.52 2.19
C VAL A 62 -19.80 7.23 2.67
N HIS A 63 -19.21 7.25 3.87
CA HIS A 63 -18.47 6.13 4.43
C HIS A 63 -19.08 5.67 5.76
N SER A 64 -20.38 5.34 5.73
CA SER A 64 -21.16 4.96 6.91
C SER A 64 -20.74 3.64 7.55
N GLU A 65 -20.02 2.79 6.82
CA GLU A 65 -19.54 1.49 7.29
C GLU A 65 -18.01 1.47 7.14
N ASP A 66 -17.31 1.60 8.27
CA ASP A 66 -15.89 1.28 8.44
C ASP A 66 -14.85 2.24 7.84
N PHE A 67 -15.11 3.55 7.77
CA PHE A 67 -14.08 4.51 7.34
C PHE A 67 -12.91 4.66 8.33
N LEU A 68 -13.21 4.62 9.62
CA LEU A 68 -12.28 4.85 10.72
C LEU A 68 -12.44 3.77 11.78
N TRP A 69 -11.32 3.40 12.39
CA TRP A 69 -11.35 2.49 13.54
C TRP A 69 -11.77 3.27 14.78
N PRO A 70 -12.36 2.62 15.81
CA PRO A 70 -12.84 3.32 17.01
C PRO A 70 -11.76 4.10 17.78
N GLU A 71 -10.49 3.78 17.55
CA GLU A 71 -9.32 4.37 18.21
C GLU A 71 -8.73 5.59 17.48
N GLU A 72 -9.18 5.89 16.25
CA GLU A 72 -8.78 7.08 15.45
C GLU A 72 -9.78 8.23 15.58
#